data_AF-A0A7L3F616-F1
#
_entry.id   AF-A0A7L3F616-F1
#
_cell.length_a   1.000
_cell.length_b   1.000
_cell.length_c   1.000
_cell.angle_alpha   90.00
_cell.angle_beta   90.00
_cell.angle_gamma   90.00
#
_symmetry.space_group_name_H-M   'P 1'
#
loop_
_entity.id
_entity.type
_entity.pdbx_description
1 polymer ?
#
loop_
_entity_poly.entity_id
_entity_poly.type
_entity_poly.pdbx_seq_one_letter_code
_entity_poly.pdbx_strand_id
1 'polypeptide(L)'
;LGKPTARQERVRPGAAQHEDRPDFQYDHEAFLGKEEARSFDQLSPEESRERLGKIVDRIDDNRDGYLTTEELKNWIKRVQKRYIYENVAKVWKDYDLNKDNKIAWEEYKQATYGYYL
;
A
#
# COMPACT_ATOMS: atom_id res chain seq x y z
N LEU A 1 -16.16 14.58 -3.38
CA LEU A 1 -15.33 15.71 -3.87
C LEU A 1 -14.01 15.14 -4.36
N GLY A 2 -13.78 15.15 -5.67
CA GLY A 2 -12.54 14.62 -6.26
C GLY A 2 -11.39 15.58 -6.02
N LYS A 3 -10.26 15.08 -5.52
CA LYS A 3 -9.04 15.88 -5.40
C LYS A 3 -8.52 16.21 -6.82
N PRO A 4 -8.09 17.44 -7.09
CA PRO A 4 -7.61 17.84 -8.41
C PRO A 4 -6.15 17.42 -8.55
N THR A 5 -5.88 16.28 -9.20
CA THR A 5 -4.51 15.97 -9.62
C THR A 5 -4.22 16.80 -10.86
N ALA A 6 -3.58 17.94 -10.66
CA ALA A 6 -3.15 18.82 -11.74
C ALA A 6 -2.26 18.05 -12.72
N ARG A 7 -2.60 18.13 -14.00
CA ARG A 7 -1.86 17.56 -15.13
C ARG A 7 -0.52 18.29 -15.25
N GLN A 8 0.49 17.86 -14.49
CA GLN A 8 1.85 18.34 -14.70
C GLN A 8 2.50 17.55 -15.84
N GLU A 9 2.89 18.29 -16.86
CA GLU A 9 3.61 17.84 -18.03
C GLU A 9 4.96 17.24 -17.61
N ARG A 10 5.39 16.21 -18.35
CA ARG A 10 6.52 15.31 -18.05
C ARG A 10 7.81 16.08 -17.75
N VAL A 11 8.19 16.19 -16.47
CA VAL A 11 9.55 16.61 -16.07
C VAL A 11 10.22 15.44 -15.36
N ARG A 12 11.42 15.07 -15.85
CA ARG A 12 12.31 14.08 -15.22
C ARG A 12 12.51 14.47 -13.74
N PRO A 13 12.43 13.56 -12.77
CA PRO A 13 12.48 13.92 -11.37
C PRO A 13 13.90 14.36 -11.00
N GLY A 14 14.15 15.67 -11.11
CA GLY A 14 15.19 16.35 -10.36
C GLY A 14 14.69 16.55 -8.93
N ALA A 15 15.33 15.86 -7.99
CA ALA A 15 15.32 16.06 -6.54
C ALA A 15 14.19 16.96 -5.98
N ALA A 16 12.94 16.49 -6.03
CA ALA A 16 11.91 17.06 -5.17
C ALA A 16 12.31 16.73 -3.73
N GLN A 17 12.55 17.75 -2.91
CA GLN A 17 12.78 17.58 -1.48
C GLN A 17 11.51 16.99 -0.86
N HIS A 18 11.65 15.84 -0.21
CA HIS A 18 10.59 15.24 0.60
C HIS A 18 10.29 16.18 1.78
N GLU A 19 9.33 17.08 1.61
CA GLU A 19 8.71 17.74 2.74
C GLU A 19 7.67 16.77 3.33
N ASP A 20 7.72 16.55 4.65
CA ASP A 20 6.77 15.75 5.45
C ASP A 20 5.36 16.38 5.45
N ARG A 21 4.75 16.51 4.28
CA ARG A 21 3.35 16.94 4.16
C ARG A 21 2.45 15.72 4.26
N PRO A 22 1.35 15.79 5.02
CA PRO A 22 0.44 14.66 5.24
C PRO A 22 -0.20 14.12 3.95
N ASP A 23 -0.25 14.90 2.87
CA ASP A 23 -0.76 14.44 1.56
C ASP A 23 0.20 13.45 0.88
N PHE A 24 1.52 13.60 1.07
CA PHE A 24 2.50 12.66 0.54
C PHE A 24 2.43 11.31 1.23
N GLN A 25 2.22 11.29 2.55
CA GLN A 25 2.15 10.02 3.28
C GLN A 25 0.98 9.15 2.80
N TYR A 26 -0.17 9.77 2.49
CA TYR A 26 -1.30 9.07 1.89
C TYR A 26 -0.98 8.47 0.52
N ASP A 27 -0.32 9.25 -0.35
CA ASP A 27 0.06 8.78 -1.69
C ASP A 27 1.12 7.67 -1.61
N HIS A 28 2.07 7.77 -0.68
CA HIS A 28 3.07 6.73 -0.40
C HIS A 28 2.41 5.44 0.08
N GLU A 29 1.45 5.52 1.01
CA GLU A 29 0.69 4.35 1.48
C GLU A 29 -0.17 3.74 0.36
N ALA A 30 -0.78 4.55 -0.50
CA ALA A 30 -1.56 4.04 -1.63
C ALA A 30 -0.69 3.35 -2.69
N PHE A 31 0.55 3.83 -2.89
CA PHE A 31 1.47 3.33 -3.89
C PHE A 31 2.28 2.11 -3.43
N LEU A 32 2.80 2.15 -2.20
CA LEU A 32 3.67 1.12 -1.62
C LEU A 32 2.90 0.16 -0.71
N GLY A 33 1.80 0.59 -0.13
CA GLY A 33 1.19 -0.10 1.01
C GLY A 33 1.78 0.38 2.33
N LYS A 34 1.01 0.26 3.42
CA LYS A 34 1.34 0.87 4.72
C LYS A 34 2.67 0.41 5.33
N GLU A 35 2.99 -0.88 5.21
CA GLU A 35 4.24 -1.43 5.77
C GLU A 35 5.46 -1.06 4.91
N GLU A 36 5.35 -1.19 3.59
CA GLU A 36 6.42 -0.81 2.67
C GLU A 36 6.68 0.70 2.70
N ALA A 37 5.65 1.56 2.74
CA ALA A 37 5.80 3.02 2.86
C ALA A 37 6.66 3.40 4.07
N ARG A 38 6.40 2.83 5.26
CA ARG A 38 7.20 3.07 6.47
C ARG A 38 8.65 2.63 6.35
N SER A 39 8.91 1.58 5.56
CA SER A 39 10.28 1.11 5.34
C SER A 39 11.07 2.06 4.44
N PHE A 40 10.41 2.79 3.54
CA PHE A 40 11.05 3.76 2.65
C PHE A 40 11.39 5.08 3.35
N ASP A 41 10.64 5.46 4.39
CA ASP A 41 10.96 6.65 5.22
C ASP A 41 12.32 6.52 5.93
N GLN A 42 12.86 5.30 6.05
CA GLN A 42 14.13 5.01 6.72
C GLN A 42 15.30 4.83 5.73
N LEU A 43 15.05 4.87 4.43
CA LEU A 43 16.07 4.64 3.40
C LEU A 43 16.75 5.94 2.98
N SER A 44 18.02 5.84 2.57
CA SER A 44 18.70 6.96 1.92
C SER A 44 18.02 7.33 0.59
N PRO A 45 18.17 8.58 0.11
CA PRO A 45 17.61 9.00 -1.18
C PRO A 45 18.06 8.13 -2.36
N GLU A 46 19.29 7.60 -2.36
CA GLU A 46 19.76 6.69 -3.41
C GLU A 46 19.03 5.34 -3.36
N GLU A 47 18.91 4.74 -2.17
CA GLU A 47 18.24 3.45 -1.99
C GLU A 47 16.74 3.53 -2.29
N SER A 48 16.08 4.61 -1.85
CA SER A 48 14.68 4.89 -2.17
C SER A 48 14.44 4.97 -3.67
N ARG A 49 15.35 5.63 -4.42
CA ARG A 49 15.27 5.70 -5.89
C ARG A 49 15.48 4.34 -6.55
N GLU A 50 16.44 3.55 -6.11
CA GLU A 50 16.69 2.22 -6.66
C GLU A 50 15.48 1.30 -6.46
N ARG A 51 14.91 1.30 -5.25
CA ARG A 51 13.73 0.49 -4.95
C ARG A 51 12.49 0.98 -5.68
N LEU A 52 12.28 2.29 -5.78
CA LEU A 52 11.18 2.85 -6.59
C LEU A 52 11.32 2.47 -8.06
N GLY A 53 12.54 2.49 -8.61
CA GLY A 53 12.80 2.05 -9.99
C GLY A 53 12.32 0.62 -10.24
N LYS A 54 12.69 -0.32 -9.36
CA LYS A 54 12.23 -1.72 -9.44
C LYS A 54 10.72 -1.88 -9.34
N ILE A 55 10.03 -0.96 -8.67
CA ILE A 55 8.57 -0.96 -8.57
C ILE A 55 7.97 -0.42 -9.88
N VAL A 56 8.48 0.71 -10.38
CA VAL A 56 8.07 1.30 -11.66
C VAL A 56 8.20 0.29 -12.80
N ASP A 57 9.31 -0.44 -12.86
CA ASP A 57 9.55 -1.50 -13.86
C ASP A 57 8.51 -2.64 -13.81
N ARG A 58 7.87 -2.87 -12.65
CA ARG A 58 6.80 -3.87 -12.50
C ARG A 58 5.43 -3.32 -12.86
N ILE A 59 5.25 -2.00 -12.82
CA ILE A 59 4.00 -1.33 -13.13
C ILE A 59 3.91 -1.10 -14.65
N ASP A 60 5.03 -0.78 -15.28
CA ASP A 60 5.19 -0.67 -16.72
C ASP A 60 5.05 -2.05 -17.40
N ASP A 61 3.80 -2.49 -17.56
CA ASP A 61 3.46 -3.81 -18.11
C ASP A 61 3.80 -3.88 -19.60
N ASN A 62 3.60 -2.77 -20.31
CA ASN A 62 3.86 -2.67 -21.75
C ASN A 62 5.35 -2.43 -22.08
N ARG A 63 6.17 -2.04 -21.09
CA ARG A 63 7.62 -1.79 -21.17
C ARG A 63 7.98 -0.67 -22.16
N ASP A 64 7.13 0.32 -22.31
CA ASP A 64 7.38 1.49 -23.15
C ASP A 64 8.21 2.58 -22.43
N GLY A 65 8.53 2.37 -21.15
CA GLY A 65 9.29 3.28 -20.31
C GLY A 65 8.44 4.40 -19.70
N TYR A 66 7.12 4.35 -19.86
CA TYR A 66 6.17 5.31 -19.31
C TYR A 66 5.10 4.61 -18.48
N LEU A 67 4.69 5.26 -17.40
CA LEU A 67 3.54 4.81 -16.64
C LEU A 67 2.27 5.49 -17.13
N THR A 68 1.33 4.70 -17.62
CA THR A 68 -0.02 5.18 -17.90
C THR A 68 -0.86 5.22 -16.62
N THR A 69 -1.91 6.04 -16.63
CA THR A 69 -2.88 6.11 -15.52
C THR A 69 -3.55 4.75 -15.28
N GLU A 70 -3.73 3.94 -16.32
CA GLU A 70 -4.36 2.63 -16.22
C GLU A 70 -3.46 1.61 -15.51
N GLU A 71 -2.19 1.54 -15.90
CA GLU A 71 -1.18 0.69 -15.25
C GLU A 71 -1.02 1.05 -13.76
N LEU A 72 -0.92 2.34 -13.45
CA LEU A 72 -0.83 2.82 -12.07
C LEU A 72 -2.08 2.48 -11.25
N LYS A 73 -3.28 2.65 -11.83
CA LYS A 73 -4.54 2.29 -11.17
C LYS A 73 -4.64 0.78 -10.92
N ASN A 74 -4.19 -0.03 -11.87
CA ASN A 74 -4.16 -1.49 -11.73
C ASN A 74 -3.18 -1.92 -10.65
N TRP A 75 -2.02 -1.27 -10.57
CA TRP A 75 -1.04 -1.48 -9.50
C TRP A 75 -1.62 -1.16 -8.12
N ILE A 76 -2.17 0.04 -7.92
CA ILE A 76 -2.75 0.46 -6.63
C ILE A 76 -3.84 -0.53 -6.18
N LYS A 77 -4.72 -0.95 -7.09
CA LYS A 77 -5.74 -1.98 -6.79
C LYS A 77 -5.11 -3.31 -6.36
N ARG A 78 -4.00 -3.70 -6.98
CA ARG A 78 -3.29 -4.95 -6.68
C ARG A 78 -2.63 -4.91 -5.31
N VAL A 79 -1.99 -3.78 -4.97
CA VAL A 79 -1.39 -3.53 -3.65
C VAL A 79 -2.47 -3.52 -2.57
N GLN A 80 -3.56 -2.77 -2.77
CA GLN A 80 -4.69 -2.75 -1.83
C GLN A 80 -5.29 -4.13 -1.60
N LYS A 81 -5.51 -4.92 -2.66
CA LYS A 81 -6.00 -6.31 -2.52
C LYS A 81 -5.04 -7.16 -1.70
N ARG A 82 -3.75 -7.13 -2.00
CA ARG A 82 -2.74 -7.90 -1.24
C ARG A 82 -2.80 -7.54 0.24
N TYR A 83 -2.84 -6.25 0.57
CA TYR A 83 -2.92 -5.79 1.95
C TYR A 83 -4.20 -6.27 2.66
N ILE A 84 -5.35 -6.20 1.97
CA ILE A 84 -6.62 -6.73 2.50
C ILE A 84 -6.51 -8.24 2.76
N TYR A 85 -5.99 -9.02 1.81
CA TYR A 85 -5.85 -10.48 1.98
C TYR A 85 -4.88 -10.85 3.11
N GLU A 86 -3.72 -10.19 3.20
CA GLU A 86 -2.74 -10.46 4.26
C GLU A 86 -3.28 -10.09 5.65
N ASN A 87 -3.98 -8.96 5.76
CA ASN A 87 -4.64 -8.58 7.02
C ASN A 87 -5.77 -9.54 7.37
N VAL A 88 -6.64 -9.89 6.42
CA VAL A 88 -7.72 -10.84 6.65
C VAL A 88 -7.16 -12.19 7.06
N ALA A 89 -6.10 -12.70 6.42
CA ALA A 89 -5.50 -13.98 6.79
C ALA A 89 -4.85 -13.99 8.17
N LYS A 90 -4.25 -12.86 8.60
CA LYS A 90 -3.72 -12.69 9.97
C LYS A 90 -4.87 -12.70 10.97
N VAL A 91 -5.85 -11.81 10.76
CA VAL A 91 -7.03 -11.67 11.65
C VAL A 91 -7.85 -12.96 11.69
N TRP A 92 -8.00 -13.66 10.58
CA TRP A 92 -8.75 -14.90 10.51
C TRP A 92 -8.20 -15.95 11.48
N LYS A 93 -6.87 -16.09 11.55
CA LYS A 93 -6.22 -17.03 12.48
C LYS A 93 -6.41 -16.65 13.94
N ASP A 94 -6.52 -15.36 14.22
CA ASP A 94 -6.72 -14.85 15.58
C ASP A 94 -8.18 -15.01 16.04
N TYR A 95 -9.12 -15.09 15.08
CA TYR A 95 -10.55 -15.17 15.33
C TYR A 95 -11.10 -16.60 15.24
N ASP A 96 -10.57 -17.45 14.37
CA ASP A 96 -10.94 -18.87 14.24
C ASP A 96 -10.19 -19.71 15.30
N LEU A 97 -10.67 -19.67 16.54
CA LEU A 97 -10.03 -20.31 17.69
C LEU A 97 -10.13 -21.83 17.61
N ASN A 98 -11.25 -22.34 17.12
CA ASN A 98 -11.49 -23.78 17.01
C ASN A 98 -10.93 -24.40 15.71
N LYS A 99 -10.44 -23.57 14.77
CA LYS A 99 -9.83 -23.96 13.48
C LYS A 99 -10.78 -24.71 12.55
N ASP A 100 -12.08 -24.42 12.61
CA ASP A 100 -13.09 -25.00 11.73
C ASP A 100 -13.21 -24.25 10.38
N ASN A 101 -12.33 -23.26 10.16
CA ASN A 101 -12.29 -22.39 8.99
C ASN A 101 -13.56 -21.57 8.83
N LYS A 102 -14.21 -21.23 9.96
CA LYS A 102 -15.31 -20.27 10.10
C LYS A 102 -15.02 -19.41 11.33
N ILE A 103 -15.77 -18.31 11.47
CA ILE A 103 -15.72 -17.46 12.67
C ILE A 103 -17.13 -17.44 13.22
N ALA A 104 -17.36 -18.13 14.34
CA ALA A 104 -18.62 -18.04 15.06
C ALA A 104 -18.77 -16.67 15.73
N TRP A 105 -20.00 -16.25 15.99
CA TRP A 105 -20.28 -15.00 16.70
C TRP A 105 -19.61 -14.94 18.08
N GLU A 106 -19.54 -16.07 18.78
CA GLU A 106 -18.86 -16.17 20.07
C GLU A 106 -17.35 -15.97 19.95
N GLU A 107 -16.71 -16.55 18.93
CA GLU A 107 -15.28 -16.39 18.69
C GLU A 107 -14.94 -14.95 18.27
N TYR A 108 -15.78 -14.32 17.46
CA TYR A 108 -15.67 -12.90 17.13
C TYR A 108 -15.75 -12.02 18.38
N LYS A 109 -16.76 -12.24 19.25
CA LYS A 109 -16.88 -11.49 20.50
C LYS A 109 -15.67 -11.68 21.41
N GLN A 110 -15.16 -12.90 21.51
CA GLN A 110 -13.99 -13.19 22.34
C GLN A 110 -12.72 -12.52 21.78
N ALA A 111 -12.50 -12.56 20.47
CA ALA A 111 -11.33 -11.92 19.85
C ALA A 111 -11.40 -10.38 19.85
N THR A 112 -12.60 -9.80 19.71
CA THR A 112 -12.78 -8.33 19.69
C THR A 112 -12.95 -7.72 21.09
N TYR A 113 -13.59 -8.42 22.03
CA TYR A 113 -14.00 -7.87 23.33
C TYR A 113 -13.55 -8.70 24.54
N GLY A 114 -12.96 -9.89 24.35
CA GLY A 114 -12.56 -10.81 25.43
C GLY A 114 -11.39 -10.33 26.30
N TYR A 115 -10.90 -9.10 26.11
CA TYR A 115 -9.94 -8.44 27.00
C TYR A 115 -10.62 -7.64 28.14
N TYR A 116 -11.96 -7.59 28.19
CA TYR A 116 -12.73 -6.77 29.14
C TYR A 116 -13.61 -7.53 30.13
N LEU A 117 -13.48 -8.86 30.26
CA LEU A 117 -14.17 -9.65 31.30
C LEU A 117 -13.22 -10.60 32.01
#